data_AF-E7RFU4-F1
#
_entry.id   AF-E7RFU4-F1
#
_cell.length_a   1.000
_cell.length_b   1.000
_cell.length_c   1.000
_cell.angle_alpha   90.00
_cell.angle_beta   90.00
_cell.angle_gamma   90.00
#
_symmetry.space_group_name_H-M   'P 1'
#
loop_
_entity.id
_entity.type
_entity.pdbx_description
1 polymer ?
#
loop_
_entity_poly.entity_id
_entity_poly.type
_entity_poly.pdbx_seq_one_letter_code
_entity_poly.pdbx_strand_id
1 'polypeptide(L)'
;MKNKRFPVFKLTIEKPSSLTFVLQETFWIATCNNFYAFSFSDNIVYKSVIGKSWFGLEKTSIWPHFDMNGASTVIEIWHDGDGLNLYTTEPRFSTIEKLTSYFPVGTSIVNNED
;
A
#
# COMPACT_ATOMS: atom_id res chain seq x y z
N MET A 1 -20.33 12.81 17.35
CA MET A 1 -19.78 11.43 17.41
C MET A 1 -18.63 11.42 18.42
N LYS A 2 -18.70 10.59 19.47
CA LYS A 2 -17.58 10.41 20.42
C LYS A 2 -16.34 9.98 19.63
N ASN A 3 -15.18 10.57 19.95
CA ASN A 3 -13.86 10.30 19.36
C ASN A 3 -13.55 8.79 19.30
N LYS A 4 -13.98 8.10 18.24
CA LYS A 4 -13.53 6.73 17.96
C LYS A 4 -12.05 6.84 17.57
N ARG A 5 -11.19 6.29 18.42
CA ARG A 5 -9.77 6.11 18.12
C ARG A 5 -9.64 4.80 17.33
N PHE A 6 -9.00 4.87 16.18
CA PHE A 6 -8.68 3.69 15.38
C PHE A 6 -7.21 3.38 15.65
N PRO A 7 -6.88 2.19 16.18
CA PRO A 7 -5.48 1.82 16.37
C PRO A 7 -4.83 1.69 15.00
N VAL A 8 -3.76 2.43 14.77
CA VAL A 8 -2.95 2.38 13.57
C VAL A 8 -1.56 1.93 13.98
N PHE A 9 -1.05 0.89 13.33
CA PHE A 9 0.34 0.48 13.47
C PHE A 9 1.17 1.19 12.39
N LYS A 10 1.90 2.24 12.76
CA LYS A 10 2.84 2.95 11.88
C LYS A 10 4.27 2.61 12.30
N LEU A 11 5.08 2.16 11.35
CA LEU A 11 6.49 1.88 11.54
C LEU A 11 7.32 2.61 10.48
N THR A 12 8.41 3.23 10.91
CA THR A 12 9.41 3.81 10.00
C THR A 12 10.53 2.80 9.80
N ILE A 13 10.87 2.50 8.54
CA ILE A 13 11.86 1.50 8.18
C ILE A 13 13.06 2.21 7.53
N GLU A 14 14.22 2.14 8.18
CA GLU A 14 15.42 2.86 7.72
C GLU A 14 16.37 2.01 6.89
N LYS A 15 16.23 0.68 6.95
CA LYS A 15 17.16 -0.27 6.32
C LYS A 15 16.41 -1.35 5.54
N PRO A 16 16.92 -1.78 4.37
CA PRO A 16 16.30 -2.86 3.60
C PRO A 16 16.14 -4.17 4.39
N SER A 17 17.12 -4.54 5.23
CA SER A 17 17.02 -5.75 6.06
C SER A 17 15.86 -5.70 7.06
N SER A 18 15.53 -4.51 7.56
CA SER A 18 14.39 -4.29 8.45
C SER A 18 13.06 -4.41 7.69
N LEU A 19 13.01 -4.05 6.40
CA LEU A 19 11.81 -4.21 5.58
C LEU A 19 11.42 -5.69 5.46
N THR A 20 12.38 -6.56 5.14
CA THR A 20 12.13 -8.01 5.04
C THR A 20 11.55 -8.58 6.34
N PHE A 21 12.16 -8.24 7.48
CA PHE A 21 11.67 -8.67 8.79
C PHE A 21 10.26 -8.16 9.08
N VAL A 22 10.00 -6.88 8.84
CA VAL A 22 8.67 -6.28 9.07
C VAL A 22 7.61 -6.94 8.20
N LEU A 23 7.91 -7.18 6.92
CA LEU A 23 6.99 -7.88 6.02
C LEU A 23 6.67 -9.28 6.59
N GLN A 24 7.69 -10.06 6.95
CA GLN A 24 7.49 -11.40 7.50
C GLN A 24 6.63 -11.41 8.77
N GLU A 25 6.89 -10.49 9.70
CA GLU A 25 6.23 -10.48 11.02
C GLU A 25 4.85 -9.81 11.01
N THR A 26 4.53 -9.02 10.00
CA THR A 26 3.28 -8.24 9.96
C THR A 26 2.37 -8.56 8.79
N PHE A 27 2.79 -9.44 7.86
CA PHE A 27 1.95 -9.81 6.73
C PHE A 27 0.62 -10.46 7.14
N TRP A 28 0.59 -11.21 8.25
CA TRP A 28 -0.67 -11.75 8.79
C TRP A 28 -1.68 -10.67 9.21
N ILE A 29 -1.24 -9.43 9.45
CA ILE A 29 -2.13 -8.29 9.71
C ILE A 29 -2.81 -7.86 8.41
N ALA A 30 -2.13 -7.97 7.27
CA ALA A 30 -2.68 -7.72 5.93
C ALA A 30 -3.87 -8.63 5.65
N THR A 31 -3.70 -9.93 5.91
CA THR A 31 -4.72 -10.96 5.64
C THR A 31 -5.98 -10.73 6.49
N CYS A 32 -5.83 -10.14 7.68
CA CYS A 32 -6.95 -9.83 8.56
C CYS A 32 -7.65 -8.49 8.22
N ASN A 33 -6.95 -7.53 7.62
CA ASN A 33 -7.46 -6.17 7.40
C ASN A 33 -7.74 -5.85 5.93
N ASN A 34 -7.45 -6.78 5.00
CA ASN A 34 -7.55 -6.61 3.54
C ASN A 34 -6.81 -5.37 3.02
N PHE A 35 -5.78 -4.91 3.75
CA PHE A 35 -5.00 -3.75 3.38
C PHE A 35 -3.60 -3.86 3.98
N TYR A 36 -2.59 -3.71 3.13
CA TYR A 36 -1.21 -3.60 3.55
C TYR A 36 -0.43 -2.79 2.52
N ALA A 37 0.13 -1.66 2.95
CA ALA A 37 0.89 -0.81 2.06
C ALA A 37 2.07 -0.19 2.79
N PHE A 38 3.11 0.13 2.02
CA PHE A 38 4.25 0.89 2.49
C PHE A 38 4.56 2.02 1.52
N SER A 39 4.94 3.17 2.08
CA SER A 39 5.34 4.37 1.34
C SER A 39 6.82 4.63 1.55
N PHE A 40 7.48 5.07 0.50
CA PHE A 40 8.87 5.52 0.54
C PHE A 40 9.00 7.02 0.88
N SER A 41 7.88 7.70 1.11
CA SER A 41 7.82 9.09 1.56
C SER A 41 6.88 9.25 2.77
N ASP A 42 7.09 10.28 3.59
CA ASP A 42 6.17 10.60 4.71
C ASP A 42 4.96 11.40 4.20
N ASN A 43 4.14 10.77 3.37
CA ASN A 43 3.00 11.37 2.68
C ASN A 43 1.66 10.71 3.04
N ILE A 44 1.62 9.90 4.09
CA ILE A 44 0.44 9.15 4.51
C ILE A 44 -0.38 9.98 5.49
N VAL A 45 -1.62 10.27 5.14
CA VAL A 45 -2.62 10.86 6.04
C VAL A 45 -3.83 9.94 6.17
N TYR A 46 -4.49 9.96 7.33
CA TYR A 46 -5.69 9.15 7.56
C TYR A 46 -6.93 10.01 7.44
N LYS A 47 -7.84 9.64 6.54
CA LYS A 47 -9.07 10.39 6.27
C LYS A 47 -10.29 9.55 6.61
N SER A 48 -11.33 10.24 7.06
CA SER A 48 -12.65 9.65 7.28
C SER A 48 -13.37 9.50 5.94
N VAL A 49 -13.76 8.29 5.58
CA VAL A 49 -14.57 7.99 4.39
C VAL A 49 -15.90 7.39 4.81
N ILE A 50 -16.95 7.76 4.08
CA ILE A 50 -18.30 7.24 4.28
C ILE A 50 -18.54 6.19 3.19
N GLY A 51 -18.68 4.94 3.61
CA GLY A 51 -19.06 3.83 2.74
C GLY A 51 -20.48 3.34 3.06
N LYS A 52 -21.08 2.58 2.16
CA LYS A 52 -22.32 1.85 2.45
C LYS A 52 -21.96 0.44 2.94
N SER A 53 -22.55 0.04 4.05
CA SER A 53 -22.52 -1.36 4.49
C SER A 53 -23.36 -2.23 3.56
N TRP A 54 -23.25 -3.56 3.73
CA TRP A 54 -24.04 -4.50 2.94
C TRP A 54 -25.57 -4.31 3.11
N PHE A 55 -26.02 -3.68 4.20
CA PHE A 55 -27.44 -3.34 4.40
C PHE A 55 -27.81 -1.91 3.96
N GLY A 56 -26.96 -1.25 3.19
CA GLY A 56 -27.18 0.12 2.71
C GLY A 56 -27.00 1.22 3.77
N LEU A 57 -26.75 0.86 5.03
CA LEU A 57 -26.45 1.82 6.10
C LEU A 57 -25.10 2.49 5.85
N GLU A 58 -25.05 3.81 5.98
CA GLU A 58 -23.80 4.57 5.93
C GLU A 58 -22.92 4.22 7.12
N LYS A 59 -21.66 3.91 6.84
CA LYS A 59 -20.63 3.60 7.83
C LYS A 59 -19.41 4.45 7.57
N THR A 60 -19.11 5.32 8.53
CA THR A 60 -17.85 6.05 8.57
C THR A 60 -16.70 5.13 8.95
N SER A 61 -15.65 5.09 8.14
CA SER A 61 -14.42 4.34 8.38
C SER A 61 -13.21 5.28 8.20
N ILE A 62 -12.10 4.99 8.87
CA ILE A 62 -10.83 5.69 8.60
C ILE A 62 -10.03 4.87 7.60
N TRP A 63 -9.57 5.53 6.54
CA TRP A 63 -8.73 4.92 5.51
C TRP A 63 -7.43 5.71 5.31
N PRO A 64 -6.31 5.02 5.04
CA PRO A 64 -5.07 5.69 4.65
C PRO A 64 -5.24 6.36 3.29
N HIS A 65 -4.61 7.52 3.15
CA HIS A 65 -4.62 8.32 1.94
C HIS A 65 -3.20 8.84 1.72
N PHE A 66 -2.62 8.47 0.58
CA PHE A 66 -1.26 8.84 0.20
C PHE A 66 -1.30 10.09 -0.66
N ASP A 67 -0.63 11.15 -0.23
CA ASP A 67 -0.50 12.36 -1.03
C ASP A 67 0.52 12.13 -2.15
N MET A 68 0.03 11.99 -3.38
CA MET A 68 0.82 11.75 -4.58
C MET A 68 1.17 13.05 -5.32
N ASN A 69 0.92 14.24 -4.76
CA ASN A 69 1.26 15.52 -5.42
C ASN A 69 2.77 15.79 -5.49
N GLY A 70 3.56 15.12 -4.64
CA GLY A 70 5.03 15.16 -4.65
C GLY A 70 5.65 13.83 -5.09
N ALA A 71 6.99 13.78 -5.10
CA ALA A 71 7.73 12.55 -5.36
C ALA A 71 7.36 11.47 -4.33
N SER A 72 6.65 10.45 -4.81
CA SER A 72 6.03 9.45 -3.95
C SER A 72 6.04 8.10 -4.65
N THR A 73 6.29 7.05 -3.88
CA THR A 73 6.17 5.67 -4.31
C THR A 73 5.47 4.89 -3.22
N VAL A 74 4.41 4.19 -3.58
CA VAL A 74 3.56 3.40 -2.69
C VAL A 74 3.41 2.02 -3.29
N ILE A 75 3.62 1.00 -2.47
CA ILE A 75 3.34 -0.39 -2.83
C ILE A 75 2.19 -0.86 -1.94
N GLU A 76 1.12 -1.30 -2.58
CA GLU A 76 0.01 -1.99 -1.94
C GLU A 76 0.13 -3.49 -2.23
N ILE A 77 0.11 -4.32 -1.20
CA ILE A 77 0.19 -5.77 -1.34
C ILE A 77 -1.23 -6.34 -1.27
N TRP A 78 -1.54 -7.25 -2.18
CA TRP A 78 -2.81 -7.94 -2.22
C TRP A 78 -2.97 -8.87 -1.02
N HIS A 79 -4.22 -9.14 -0.66
CA HIS A 79 -4.59 -9.92 0.54
C HIS A 79 -3.95 -11.32 0.63
N ASP A 80 -3.66 -11.94 -0.51
CA ASP A 80 -3.05 -13.27 -0.64
C ASP A 80 -1.51 -13.23 -0.74
N GLY A 81 -0.92 -12.04 -0.93
CA GLY A 81 0.52 -11.87 -1.10
C GLY A 81 1.04 -12.29 -2.47
N ASP A 82 0.17 -12.79 -3.35
CA ASP A 82 0.49 -13.23 -4.71
C ASP A 82 0.50 -12.06 -5.71
N GLY A 83 0.17 -10.85 -5.26
CA GLY A 83 0.16 -9.65 -6.08
C GLY A 83 0.52 -8.38 -5.31
N LEU A 84 0.97 -7.37 -6.05
CA LEU A 84 1.12 -6.01 -5.54
C LEU A 84 0.68 -5.00 -6.61
N ASN A 85 0.14 -3.87 -6.16
CA ASN A 85 -0.01 -2.66 -6.97
C ASN A 85 1.13 -1.71 -6.62
N LEU A 86 1.81 -1.18 -7.63
CA LEU A 86 2.80 -0.13 -7.46
C LEU A 86 2.24 1.18 -8.01
N TYR A 87 2.22 2.21 -7.17
CA TYR A 87 1.86 3.57 -7.54
C TYR A 87 3.08 4.46 -7.33
N THR A 88 3.46 5.23 -8.36
CA THR A 88 4.61 6.13 -8.25
C THR A 88 4.45 7.36 -9.13
N THR A 89 4.92 8.49 -8.65
CA THR A 89 5.07 9.73 -9.44
C THR A 89 6.51 9.93 -9.94
N GLU A 90 7.41 9.00 -9.64
CA GLU A 90 8.81 9.12 -10.03
C GLU A 90 8.99 8.91 -11.54
N PRO A 91 9.50 9.90 -12.31
CA PRO A 91 9.58 9.81 -13.77
C PRO A 91 10.43 8.64 -14.29
N ARG A 92 11.36 8.13 -13.47
CA ARG A 92 12.20 6.97 -13.80
C ARG A 92 11.41 5.67 -13.93
N PHE A 93 10.20 5.59 -13.38
CA PHE A 93 9.31 4.42 -13.46
C PHE A 93 8.08 4.68 -14.35
N SER A 94 8.19 5.63 -15.28
CA SER A 94 7.09 6.08 -16.15
C SER A 94 6.54 5.04 -17.14
N THR A 95 7.24 3.91 -17.35
CA THR A 95 6.79 2.82 -18.22
C THR A 95 7.05 1.47 -17.56
N ILE A 96 6.34 0.43 -17.99
CA ILE A 96 6.50 -0.93 -17.48
C ILE A 96 7.94 -1.43 -17.70
N GLU A 97 8.57 -1.14 -18.84
CA GLU A 97 9.95 -1.56 -19.13
C GLU A 97 10.93 -0.91 -18.17
N LYS A 98 10.78 0.40 -17.92
CA LYS A 98 11.64 1.12 -16.98
C LYS A 98 11.49 0.58 -15.57
N LEU A 99 10.27 0.30 -15.14
CA LEU A 99 10.00 -0.29 -13.83
C LEU A 99 10.62 -1.70 -13.72
N THR A 100 10.28 -2.57 -14.65
CA THR A 100 10.65 -3.99 -14.61
C THR A 100 12.15 -4.21 -14.81
N SER A 101 12.88 -3.25 -15.39
CA SER A 101 14.35 -3.28 -15.45
C SER A 101 15.05 -3.36 -14.08
N TYR A 102 14.34 -3.01 -12.99
CA TYR A 102 14.85 -3.10 -11.62
C TYR A 102 14.50 -4.44 -10.94
N PHE A 103 13.69 -5.28 -11.58
CA PHE A 103 13.30 -6.56 -10.98
C PHE A 103 14.45 -7.57 -11.04
N PRO A 104 14.54 -8.49 -10.06
CA PRO A 104 15.54 -9.55 -10.10
C PRO A 104 15.49 -10.34 -11.41
N VAL A 105 16.66 -10.77 -11.89
CA VAL A 105 16.78 -11.60 -13.09
C VAL A 105 15.94 -12.86 -12.92
N GLY A 106 15.08 -13.15 -13.90
CA GLY A 106 14.16 -14.30 -13.88
C GLY A 106 12.76 -13.99 -13.35
N THR A 107 12.47 -12.75 -12.96
CA THR A 107 11.09 -12.34 -12.60
C THR A 107 10.18 -12.46 -13.82
N SER A 108 9.13 -13.27 -13.74
CA SER A 108 8.11 -13.38 -14.79
C SER A 108 7.25 -12.12 -14.79
N ILE A 109 7.24 -11.41 -15.92
CA ILE A 109 6.41 -10.22 -16.12
C ILE A 109 5.25 -10.64 -17.02
N VAL A 110 4.03 -10.55 -16.50
CA VAL A 110 2.80 -10.75 -17.27
C VAL A 110 2.19 -9.37 -17.47
N ASN A 111 2.19 -8.87 -18.70
CA ASN A 111 1.52 -7.62 -19.05
C ASN A 111 0.16 -7.96 -19.67
N ASN A 112 -0.92 -7.70 -18.93
CA ASN A 112 -2.29 -7.86 -19.42
C ASN A 112 -2.75 -6.59 -20.15
N GLU A 113 -1.94 -6.12 -21.11
CA GLU A 113 -2.39 -5.12 -22.06
C GLU A 113 -3.36 -5.79 -23.04
N ASP A 114 -4.66 -5.63 -22.76
CA ASP A 114 -5.75 -5.74 -23.73
C ASP A 114 -6.02 -4.37 -24.39
#